data_AF-A0A2S7QX32-F1
#
_entry.id   AF-A0A2S7QX32-F1
#
_cell.length_a   1.000
_cell.length_b   1.000
_cell.length_c   1.000
_cell.angle_alpha   90.00
_cell.angle_beta   90.00
_cell.angle_gamma   90.00
#
_symmetry.space_group_name_H-M   'P 1'
#
loop_
_entity.id
_entity.type
_entity.pdbx_description
1 polymer ?
#
loop_
_entity_poly.entity_id
_entity_poly.type
_entity_poly.pdbx_seq_one_letter_code
_entity_poly.pdbx_strand_id
1 'polypeptide(L)'
;MTDSAAVSKPSKLPVTVNKPTPYTFDLGLLLAEDPNPLLLSSPANLEADLAATARDGAQALLNQLLSTCPIAATPNGVLLSLPEISTRLPREKPLPPPQAMTTWQKFAQKKGIKAKTAEQKKNLVYDEDKGEWVPKWGYKGNNKKGEDAWIVEVDPKKEMERKEGTERQNDGRRERKLKMVRNERLQRKNERNHRKNHVGKK
;
A
#
# COMPACT_ATOMS: atom_id res chain seq x y z
N MET A 1 -66.77 38.42 11.69
CA MET A 1 -65.56 38.81 12.45
C MET A 1 -64.73 37.56 12.64
N THR A 2 -63.68 37.40 11.84
CA THR A 2 -62.77 36.25 11.89
C THR A 2 -61.41 36.75 12.31
N ASP A 3 -61.06 36.59 13.58
CA ASP A 3 -59.72 36.86 14.08
C ASP A 3 -58.75 35.81 13.51
N SER A 4 -57.82 36.27 12.66
CA SER A 4 -56.65 35.49 12.25
C SER A 4 -55.60 35.59 13.36
N ALA A 5 -55.41 34.50 14.10
CA ALA A 5 -54.31 34.35 15.04
C ALA A 5 -52.97 34.30 14.28
N ALA A 6 -52.13 35.32 14.47
CA ALA A 6 -50.78 35.37 13.93
C ALA A 6 -49.88 34.37 14.69
N VAL A 7 -49.37 33.36 13.97
CA VAL A 7 -48.39 32.39 14.50
C VAL A 7 -47.03 33.07 14.64
N SER A 8 -46.59 33.31 15.88
CA SER A 8 -45.26 33.86 16.18
C SER A 8 -44.17 32.85 15.82
N LYS A 9 -43.22 33.24 14.96
CA LYS A 9 -42.06 32.40 14.60
C LYS A 9 -41.19 32.17 15.86
N PRO A 10 -40.72 30.94 16.13
CA PRO A 10 -39.88 30.67 17.28
C PRO A 10 -38.55 31.43 17.19
N SER A 11 -38.12 32.02 18.31
CA SER A 11 -36.86 32.76 18.43
C SER A 11 -35.67 31.83 18.18
N LYS A 12 -34.70 32.28 17.37
CA LYS A 12 -33.48 31.51 17.09
C LYS A 12 -32.67 31.31 18.39
N LEU A 13 -32.35 30.06 18.70
CA LEU A 13 -31.46 29.73 19.82
C LEU A 13 -30.02 30.19 19.50
N PRO A 14 -29.24 30.60 20.51
CA PRO A 14 -27.86 31.01 20.31
C PRO A 14 -26.98 29.80 19.94
N VAL A 15 -26.27 29.90 18.82
CA VAL A 15 -25.38 28.84 18.30
C VAL A 15 -23.89 29.20 18.43
N THR A 16 -23.57 30.45 18.76
CA THR A 16 -22.19 30.93 18.92
C THR A 16 -21.76 30.81 20.38
N VAL A 17 -20.59 30.22 20.60
CA VAL A 17 -19.96 30.10 21.92
C VAL A 17 -18.81 31.11 21.98
N ASN A 18 -18.81 32.00 22.97
CA ASN A 18 -17.75 32.98 23.19
C ASN A 18 -17.04 32.67 24.50
N LYS A 19 -15.73 32.44 24.46
CA LYS A 19 -14.87 32.19 25.61
C LYS A 19 -13.65 33.11 25.59
N PRO A 20 -13.03 33.41 26.75
CA PRO A 20 -11.88 34.32 26.84
C PRO A 20 -10.70 33.89 25.97
N THR A 21 -10.39 32.59 25.96
CA THR A 21 -9.37 32.01 25.09
C THR A 21 -10.06 31.26 23.95
N PRO A 22 -9.66 31.48 22.68
CA PRO A 22 -10.28 30.81 21.54
C PRO A 22 -9.98 29.31 21.53
N TYR A 23 -10.89 28.54 20.93
CA TYR A 23 -10.71 27.11 20.68
C TYR A 23 -9.65 26.84 19.61
N THR A 24 -8.88 25.78 19.79
CA THR A 24 -8.03 25.18 18.76
C THR A 24 -8.71 23.93 18.21
N PHE A 25 -8.47 23.61 16.92
CA PHE A 25 -9.16 22.52 16.24
C PHE A 25 -8.18 21.64 15.47
N ASP A 26 -8.38 20.32 15.56
CA ASP A 26 -7.83 19.33 14.63
C ASP A 26 -8.99 18.61 13.95
N LEU A 27 -9.50 19.20 12.86
CA LEU A 27 -10.66 18.68 12.14
C LEU A 27 -10.39 17.33 11.47
N GLY A 28 -9.12 16.98 11.23
CA GLY A 28 -8.75 15.66 10.71
C GLY A 28 -9.03 14.54 11.72
N LEU A 29 -8.99 14.85 13.02
CA LEU A 29 -9.35 13.95 14.12
C LEU A 29 -10.71 14.26 14.73
N LEU A 30 -11.49 15.17 14.14
CA LEU A 30 -12.77 15.66 14.69
C LEU A 30 -12.62 16.15 16.15
N LEU A 31 -11.53 16.87 16.43
CA LEU A 31 -11.12 17.26 17.77
C LEU A 31 -11.21 18.78 17.94
N ALA A 32 -11.78 19.21 19.06
CA ALA A 32 -11.75 20.59 19.54
C ALA A 32 -11.08 20.64 20.91
N GLU A 33 -10.14 21.56 21.06
CA GLU A 33 -9.37 21.81 22.28
C GLU A 33 -9.85 23.11 22.91
N ASP A 34 -10.26 23.00 24.17
CA ASP A 34 -10.63 24.14 25.00
C ASP A 34 -9.51 24.42 26.01
N PRO A 35 -8.67 25.47 25.80
CA PRO A 35 -7.62 25.82 26.75
C PRO A 35 -8.15 26.55 27.99
N ASN A 36 -9.45 26.87 28.05
CA ASN A 36 -10.01 27.59 29.20
C ASN A 36 -10.11 26.65 30.43
N PRO A 37 -9.93 27.16 31.66
CA PRO A 37 -10.09 26.37 32.88
C PRO A 37 -11.48 25.75 32.98
N LEU A 38 -11.54 24.49 33.45
CA LEU A 38 -12.81 23.81 33.73
C LEU A 38 -13.52 24.50 34.91
N LEU A 39 -14.74 24.97 34.66
CA LEU A 39 -15.58 25.61 35.67
C LEU A 39 -16.40 24.52 36.37
N LEU A 40 -15.96 24.11 37.55
CA LEU A 40 -16.66 23.13 38.38
C LEU A 40 -17.18 23.83 39.64
N SER A 41 -18.51 23.91 39.77
CA SER A 41 -19.17 24.66 40.83
C SER A 41 -19.23 23.87 42.15
N SER A 42 -19.64 22.61 42.09
CA SER A 42 -19.71 21.72 43.26
C SER A 42 -19.66 20.23 42.84
N PRO A 43 -19.22 19.31 43.71
CA PRO A 43 -19.21 17.89 43.38
C PRO A 43 -20.60 17.32 43.12
N ALA A 44 -21.66 17.93 43.66
CA ALA A 44 -23.04 17.52 43.40
C ALA A 44 -23.52 17.91 41.99
N ASN A 45 -22.96 18.96 41.39
CA ASN A 45 -23.32 19.46 40.06
C ASN A 45 -22.31 19.08 38.97
N LEU A 46 -21.35 18.21 39.29
CA LEU A 46 -20.24 17.82 38.41
C LEU A 46 -20.69 17.48 36.99
N GLU A 47 -21.69 16.59 36.85
CA GLU A 47 -22.19 16.14 35.56
C GLU A 47 -22.82 17.28 34.75
N ALA A 48 -23.53 18.21 35.42
CA ALA A 48 -24.15 19.34 34.75
C ALA A 48 -23.10 20.33 34.22
N ASP A 49 -22.07 20.61 35.03
CA ASP A 49 -20.96 21.51 34.65
C ASP A 49 -20.11 20.92 33.51
N LEU A 50 -19.84 19.61 33.56
CA LEU A 50 -19.14 18.89 32.48
C LEU A 50 -19.98 18.85 31.21
N ALA A 51 -21.27 18.54 31.30
CA ALA A 51 -22.17 18.52 30.16
C ALA A 51 -22.31 19.91 29.52
N ALA A 52 -22.39 20.98 30.30
CA ALA A 52 -22.41 22.35 29.80
C ALA A 52 -21.14 22.69 29.02
N THR A 53 -19.97 22.35 29.59
CA THR A 53 -18.67 22.58 28.94
C THR A 53 -18.53 21.76 27.65
N ALA A 54 -18.92 20.48 27.67
CA ALA A 54 -18.89 19.60 26.51
C ALA A 54 -19.85 20.06 25.41
N ARG A 55 -21.04 20.53 25.78
CA ARG A 55 -22.02 21.11 24.84
C ARG A 55 -21.45 22.32 24.11
N ASP A 56 -20.78 23.22 24.84
CA ASP A 56 -20.13 24.39 24.27
C ASP A 56 -18.99 24.00 23.30
N GLY A 57 -18.14 23.05 23.69
CA GLY A 57 -17.07 22.53 22.84
C GLY A 57 -17.60 21.84 21.57
N ALA A 58 -18.64 21.00 21.70
CA ALA A 58 -19.26 20.31 20.57
C ALA A 58 -19.95 21.30 19.60
N GLN A 59 -20.60 22.35 20.13
CA GLN A 59 -21.18 23.39 19.31
C GLN A 59 -20.11 24.14 18.51
N ALA A 60 -18.98 24.48 19.15
CA ALA A 60 -17.85 25.12 18.48
C ALA A 60 -17.24 24.22 17.39
N LEU A 61 -17.07 22.93 17.68
CA LEU A 61 -16.56 21.94 16.72
C LEU A 61 -17.49 21.81 15.49
N LEU A 62 -18.80 21.67 15.71
CA LEU A 62 -19.76 21.50 14.64
C LEU A 62 -19.86 22.76 13.77
N ASN A 63 -19.89 23.94 14.40
CA ASN A 63 -19.85 25.22 13.69
C ASN A 63 -18.63 25.26 12.77
N GLN A 64 -17.48 24.79 13.26
CA GLN A 64 -16.26 24.88 12.50
C GLN A 64 -16.22 23.86 11.34
N LEU A 65 -16.64 22.61 11.59
CA LEU A 65 -16.78 21.59 10.54
C LEU A 65 -17.70 22.04 9.40
N LEU A 66 -18.88 22.56 9.73
CA LEU A 66 -19.87 22.96 8.73
C LEU A 66 -19.51 24.25 8.00
N SER A 67 -18.68 25.11 8.60
CA SER A 67 -18.31 26.40 8.00
C SER A 67 -17.05 26.32 7.14
N THR A 68 -16.08 25.47 7.50
CA THR A 68 -14.77 25.42 6.82
C THR A 68 -14.53 24.20 5.94
N CYS A 69 -15.22 23.07 6.19
CA CYS A 69 -15.05 21.89 5.35
C CYS A 69 -15.90 21.98 4.07
N PRO A 70 -15.34 21.73 2.88
CA PRO A 70 -16.11 21.64 1.65
C PRO A 70 -17.14 20.53 1.72
N ILE A 71 -18.38 20.84 1.32
CA ILE A 71 -19.50 19.90 1.31
C ILE A 71 -19.62 19.28 -0.08
N ALA A 72 -19.49 17.96 -0.18
CA ALA A 72 -19.68 17.20 -1.42
C ALA A 72 -20.99 16.41 -1.36
N ALA A 73 -21.94 16.75 -2.24
CA ALA A 73 -23.17 15.99 -2.41
C ALA A 73 -22.93 14.87 -3.42
N THR A 74 -23.08 13.62 -2.98
CA THR A 74 -23.01 12.42 -3.83
C THR A 74 -24.36 11.69 -3.81
N PRO A 75 -24.65 10.80 -4.79
CA PRO A 75 -25.88 10.00 -4.76
C PRO A 75 -26.06 9.16 -3.48
N ASN A 76 -24.96 8.85 -2.79
CA ASN A 76 -24.95 8.08 -1.55
C ASN A 76 -25.12 8.94 -0.29
N GLY A 77 -25.07 10.27 -0.40
CA GLY A 77 -25.22 11.19 0.74
C GLY A 77 -24.36 12.45 0.65
N VAL A 78 -24.48 13.28 1.69
CA VAL A 78 -23.72 14.53 1.86
C VAL A 78 -22.48 14.23 2.71
N LEU A 79 -21.31 14.53 2.17
CA LEU A 79 -20.01 14.24 2.78
C LEU A 79 -19.23 15.54 3.02
N LEU A 80 -18.47 15.61 4.10
CA LEU A 80 -17.54 16.70 4.39
C LEU A 80 -16.12 16.28 4.01
N SER A 81 -15.40 17.13 3.28
CA SER A 81 -13.97 16.93 3.02
C SER A 81 -13.16 17.47 4.19
N LEU A 82 -12.58 16.56 4.97
CA LEU A 82 -11.76 16.90 6.14
C LEU A 82 -10.32 17.24 5.72
N PRO A 83 -9.66 18.20 6.40
CA PRO A 83 -8.25 18.51 6.18
C PRO A 83 -7.33 17.41 6.71
N GLU A 84 -6.04 17.50 6.40
CA GLU A 84 -5.03 16.60 6.95
C GLU A 84 -4.93 16.73 8.48
N ILE A 85 -4.66 15.60 9.14
CA ILE A 85 -4.46 15.52 10.59
C ILE A 85 -3.25 16.36 10.99
N SER A 86 -3.46 17.34 11.88
CA SER A 86 -2.37 18.20 12.39
C SER A 86 -1.61 17.54 13.54
N THR A 87 -2.31 16.78 14.38
CA THR A 87 -1.71 16.10 15.54
C THR A 87 -0.82 14.93 15.10
N ARG A 88 0.48 15.03 15.41
CA ARG A 88 1.46 13.98 15.07
C ARG A 88 1.32 12.78 16.02
N LEU A 89 0.68 11.71 15.56
CA LEU A 89 0.58 10.46 16.29
C LEU A 89 1.76 9.51 15.97
N PRO A 90 2.27 8.76 16.97
CA PRO A 90 3.32 7.78 16.73
C PRO A 90 2.78 6.62 15.88
N ARG A 91 3.63 6.14 14.95
CA ARG A 91 3.30 4.96 14.14
C ARG A 91 3.42 3.70 14.98
N GLU A 92 2.48 2.76 14.78
CA GLU A 92 2.57 1.41 15.36
C GLU A 92 3.80 0.65 14.85
N LYS A 93 4.09 0.78 13.55
CA LYS A 93 5.17 0.06 12.88
C LYS A 93 6.21 1.02 12.30
N PRO A 94 7.50 0.66 12.34
CA PRO A 94 8.55 1.44 11.70
C PRO A 94 8.28 1.55 10.19
N LEU A 95 8.88 2.55 9.56
CA LEU A 95 8.84 2.66 8.11
C LEU A 95 9.44 1.40 7.48
N PRO A 96 8.85 0.92 6.36
CA PRO A 96 9.43 -0.21 5.66
C PRO A 96 10.88 0.13 5.28
N PRO A 97 11.85 -0.74 5.63
CA PRO A 97 13.25 -0.44 5.35
C PRO A 97 13.47 -0.33 3.84
N PRO A 98 14.40 0.53 3.40
CA PRO A 98 14.73 0.62 1.99
C PRO A 98 15.20 -0.74 1.48
N GLN A 99 14.70 -1.16 0.31
CA GLN A 99 15.08 -2.44 -0.28
C GLN A 99 16.59 -2.46 -0.54
N ALA A 100 17.32 -3.35 0.13
CA ALA A 100 18.76 -3.43 -0.12
C ALA A 100 19.00 -4.03 -1.52
N MET A 101 19.91 -3.41 -2.26
CA MET A 101 20.23 -3.87 -3.61
C MET A 101 20.79 -5.30 -3.60
N THR A 102 20.23 -6.15 -4.46
CA THR A 102 20.75 -7.50 -4.70
C THR A 102 22.15 -7.45 -5.31
N THR A 103 22.89 -8.55 -5.19
CA THR A 103 24.22 -8.70 -5.81
C THR A 103 24.20 -8.42 -7.32
N TRP A 104 23.15 -8.87 -8.02
CA TRP A 104 22.94 -8.57 -9.44
C TRP A 104 22.67 -7.09 -9.69
N GLN A 105 21.83 -6.42 -8.88
CA GLN A 105 21.58 -4.98 -9.02
C GLN A 105 22.85 -4.16 -8.80
N LYS A 106 23.67 -4.52 -7.80
CA LYS A 106 24.99 -3.89 -7.58
C LYS A 106 25.91 -4.06 -8.78
N PHE A 107 25.91 -5.25 -9.38
CA PHE A 107 26.68 -5.52 -10.60
C PHE A 107 26.15 -4.73 -11.80
N ALA A 108 24.84 -4.75 -12.01
CA ALA A 108 24.17 -4.06 -13.10
C ALA A 108 24.39 -2.54 -13.02
N GLN A 109 24.30 -1.96 -11.83
CA GLN A 109 24.61 -0.54 -11.60
C GLN A 109 26.06 -0.22 -11.94
N LYS A 110 27.03 -1.03 -11.46
CA LYS A 110 28.46 -0.84 -11.77
C LYS A 110 28.79 -0.98 -13.25
N LYS A 111 28.05 -1.82 -13.97
CA LYS A 111 28.25 -2.08 -15.40
C LYS A 111 27.36 -1.22 -16.30
N GLY A 112 26.48 -0.38 -15.75
CA GLY A 112 25.52 0.41 -16.53
C GLY A 112 24.48 -0.44 -17.27
N ILE A 113 24.21 -1.67 -16.81
CA ILE A 113 23.22 -2.56 -17.43
C ILE A 113 21.82 -2.04 -17.06
N LYS A 114 21.13 -1.48 -18.06
CA LYS A 114 19.75 -1.01 -17.91
C LYS A 114 18.80 -2.18 -17.73
N ALA A 115 17.74 -1.97 -16.95
CA ALA A 115 16.68 -2.97 -16.82
C ALA A 115 15.98 -3.17 -18.16
N LYS A 116 15.55 -4.41 -18.43
CA LYS A 116 14.77 -4.74 -19.63
C LYS A 116 13.45 -3.95 -19.67
N THR A 117 13.10 -3.45 -20.85
CA THR A 117 11.85 -2.72 -21.11
C THR A 117 10.63 -3.62 -20.87
N ALA A 118 9.46 -3.02 -20.61
CA ALA A 118 8.21 -3.77 -20.38
C ALA A 118 7.88 -4.73 -21.54
N GLU A 119 8.15 -4.32 -22.78
CA GLU A 119 7.95 -5.14 -23.98
C GLU A 119 8.86 -6.37 -24.02
N GLN A 120 10.14 -6.21 -23.65
CA GLN A 120 11.09 -7.33 -23.60
C GLN A 120 10.72 -8.37 -22.52
N LYS A 121 9.99 -7.94 -21.49
CA LYS A 121 9.46 -8.81 -20.42
C LYS A 121 8.18 -9.53 -20.82
N LYS A 122 7.50 -9.15 -21.92
CA LYS A 122 6.29 -9.84 -22.38
C LYS A 122 6.59 -11.32 -22.63
N ASN A 123 5.61 -12.16 -22.31
CA ASN A 123 5.75 -13.61 -22.40
C ASN A 123 5.66 -14.11 -23.84
N LEU A 124 5.06 -13.39 -24.78
CA LEU A 124 4.87 -13.90 -26.15
C LEU A 124 6.14 -13.72 -27.00
N VAL A 125 6.47 -14.74 -27.80
CA VAL A 125 7.49 -14.73 -28.86
C VAL A 125 6.90 -15.35 -30.10
N TYR A 126 7.21 -14.78 -31.25
CA TYR A 126 6.80 -15.34 -32.53
C TYR A 126 7.70 -16.53 -32.88
N ASP A 127 7.10 -17.69 -33.14
CA ASP A 127 7.80 -18.91 -33.58
C ASP A 127 7.71 -19.00 -35.10
N GLU A 128 8.80 -18.69 -35.80
CA GLU A 128 8.85 -18.62 -37.27
C GLU A 128 8.48 -19.95 -37.94
N ASP A 129 8.77 -21.08 -37.29
CA ASP A 129 8.47 -22.42 -37.81
C ASP A 129 6.96 -22.74 -37.85
N LYS A 130 6.19 -22.14 -36.94
CA LYS A 130 4.74 -22.38 -36.79
C LYS A 130 3.89 -21.22 -37.26
N GLY A 131 4.49 -20.05 -37.48
CA GLY A 131 3.78 -18.82 -37.80
C GLY A 131 2.90 -18.27 -36.66
N GLU A 132 3.05 -18.77 -35.44
CA GLU A 132 2.19 -18.46 -34.28
C GLU A 132 2.96 -17.78 -33.15
N TRP A 133 2.24 -16.99 -32.33
CA TRP A 133 2.78 -16.42 -31.10
C TRP A 133 2.75 -17.45 -29.96
N VAL A 134 3.93 -17.93 -29.57
CA VAL A 134 4.11 -18.93 -28.52
C VAL A 134 4.66 -18.27 -27.25
N PRO A 135 4.18 -18.62 -26.04
CA PRO A 135 4.78 -18.12 -24.81
C PRO A 135 6.24 -18.57 -24.63
N LYS A 136 7.09 -17.70 -24.08
CA LYS A 136 8.50 -17.96 -23.71
C LYS A 136 8.57 -19.04 -22.63
N TRP A 137 7.63 -19.00 -21.69
CA TRP A 137 7.49 -19.94 -20.58
C TRP A 137 6.01 -20.15 -20.23
N GLY A 138 5.68 -21.31 -19.66
CA GLY A 138 4.29 -21.69 -19.34
C GLY A 138 3.79 -22.87 -20.18
N TYR A 139 2.50 -22.90 -20.48
CA TYR A 139 1.88 -23.96 -21.29
C TYR A 139 2.46 -23.95 -22.71
N LYS A 140 2.96 -25.11 -23.17
CA LYS A 140 3.67 -25.27 -24.46
C LYS A 140 4.76 -24.21 -24.69
N GLY A 141 5.42 -23.77 -23.61
CA GLY A 141 6.41 -22.70 -23.69
C GLY A 141 7.64 -23.06 -24.52
N ASN A 142 8.22 -22.06 -25.18
CA ASN A 142 9.40 -22.21 -26.02
C ASN A 142 10.63 -22.75 -25.24
N ASN A 143 10.64 -22.62 -23.91
CA ASN A 143 11.65 -23.20 -23.02
C ASN A 143 11.71 -24.75 -23.00
N LYS A 144 10.79 -25.43 -23.68
CA LYS A 144 10.72 -26.89 -23.88
C LYS A 144 10.87 -27.29 -25.36
N LYS A 145 11.14 -26.33 -26.27
CA LYS A 145 11.29 -26.61 -27.70
C LYS A 145 12.41 -27.65 -27.89
N GLY A 146 12.09 -28.75 -28.60
CA GLY A 146 13.00 -29.87 -28.84
C GLY A 146 12.92 -31.03 -27.84
N GLU A 147 12.22 -30.90 -26.71
CA GLU A 147 12.05 -32.02 -25.75
C GLU A 147 10.96 -33.02 -26.20
N ASP A 148 9.92 -32.52 -26.88
CA ASP A 148 8.85 -33.34 -27.48
C ASP A 148 9.19 -33.77 -28.93
N ALA A 149 10.42 -33.55 -29.38
CA ALA A 149 10.84 -33.91 -30.74
C ALA A 149 11.03 -35.41 -30.88
N TRP A 150 10.44 -35.98 -31.94
CA TRP A 150 10.49 -37.41 -32.26
C TRP A 150 11.88 -37.88 -32.71
N ILE A 151 12.69 -36.98 -33.28
CA ILE A 151 14.08 -37.21 -33.65
C ILE A 151 14.94 -36.06 -33.15
N VAL A 152 16.11 -36.38 -32.60
CA VAL A 152 17.05 -35.37 -32.11
C VAL A 152 18.46 -35.78 -32.53
N GLU A 153 19.15 -34.94 -33.30
CA GLU A 153 20.51 -35.20 -33.78
C GLU A 153 21.51 -35.33 -32.62
N VAL A 154 22.39 -36.33 -32.65
CA VAL A 154 23.34 -36.63 -31.57
C VAL A 154 24.76 -36.26 -32.00
N ASP A 155 25.48 -35.53 -31.13
CA ASP A 155 26.93 -35.38 -31.24
C ASP A 155 27.62 -36.67 -30.77
N PRO A 156 28.38 -37.39 -31.62
CA PRO A 156 28.96 -38.69 -31.28
C PRO A 156 29.95 -38.62 -30.11
N LYS A 157 30.64 -37.49 -29.95
CA LYS A 157 31.59 -37.25 -28.85
C LYS A 157 30.89 -37.15 -27.48
N LYS A 158 29.73 -36.49 -27.42
CA LYS A 158 28.96 -36.33 -26.17
C LYS A 158 28.28 -37.62 -25.71
N GLU A 159 27.99 -38.50 -26.66
CA GLU A 159 27.44 -39.82 -26.37
C GLU A 159 28.49 -40.74 -25.75
N MET A 160 29.73 -40.72 -26.28
CA MET A 160 30.84 -41.50 -25.75
C MET A 160 31.26 -41.12 -24.33
N GLU A 161 31.12 -39.85 -23.95
CA GLU A 161 31.45 -39.34 -22.61
C GLU A 161 30.29 -39.47 -21.60
N ARG A 162 29.13 -40.02 -22.01
CA ARG A 162 27.95 -40.08 -21.16
C ARG A 162 28.12 -41.12 -20.04
N LYS A 163 27.73 -40.73 -18.82
CA LYS A 163 27.72 -41.64 -17.66
C LYS A 163 26.61 -42.69 -17.80
N GLU A 164 26.95 -43.93 -17.46
CA GLU A 164 26.01 -45.06 -17.47
C GLU A 164 24.75 -44.74 -16.64
N GLY A 165 23.56 -45.03 -17.19
CA GLY A 165 22.27 -44.76 -16.54
C GLY A 165 21.71 -43.33 -16.71
N THR A 166 22.27 -42.51 -17.61
CA THR A 166 21.70 -41.19 -17.94
C THR A 166 21.02 -41.18 -19.31
N GLU A 167 19.77 -40.70 -19.35
CA GLU A 167 19.00 -40.56 -20.60
C GLU A 167 19.14 -39.14 -21.17
N ARG A 168 19.44 -39.04 -22.47
CA ARG A 168 19.61 -37.77 -23.17
C ARG A 168 18.42 -36.82 -23.06
N GLN A 169 17.21 -37.37 -23.21
CA GLN A 169 15.96 -36.60 -23.11
C GLN A 169 15.81 -35.92 -21.74
N ASN A 170 16.42 -36.48 -20.70
CA ASN A 170 16.38 -35.95 -19.35
C ASN A 170 17.45 -34.89 -19.06
N ASP A 171 18.47 -34.72 -19.91
CA ASP A 171 19.56 -33.77 -19.67
C ASP A 171 19.08 -32.31 -19.72
N GLY A 172 18.23 -31.95 -20.71
CA GLY A 172 17.61 -30.62 -20.77
C GLY A 172 16.74 -30.30 -19.55
N ARG A 173 16.04 -31.30 -19.01
CA ARG A 173 15.30 -31.18 -17.74
C ARG A 173 16.24 -31.03 -16.53
N ARG A 174 17.31 -31.82 -16.47
CA ARG A 174 18.31 -31.78 -15.39
C ARG A 174 19.01 -30.43 -15.33
N GLU A 175 19.48 -29.89 -16.46
CA GLU A 175 20.11 -28.57 -16.51
C GLU A 175 19.17 -27.46 -16.01
N ARG A 176 17.90 -27.49 -16.42
CA ARG A 176 16.90 -26.51 -15.97
C ARG A 176 16.64 -26.61 -14.48
N LYS A 177 16.52 -27.83 -13.94
CA LYS A 177 16.41 -28.05 -12.48
C LYS A 177 17.64 -27.52 -11.75
N LEU A 178 18.85 -27.79 -12.24
CA LEU A 178 20.09 -27.28 -11.65
C LEU A 178 20.15 -25.75 -11.65
N LYS A 179 19.74 -25.09 -12.76
CA LYS A 179 19.64 -23.63 -12.85
C LYS A 179 18.62 -23.06 -11.86
N MET A 180 17.47 -23.72 -11.70
CA MET A 180 16.42 -23.33 -10.74
C MET A 180 16.93 -23.42 -9.30
N VAL A 181 17.52 -24.55 -8.91
CA VAL A 181 18.11 -24.75 -7.57
C VAL A 181 19.22 -23.74 -7.30
N ARG A 182 20.05 -23.44 -8.31
CA ARG A 182 21.09 -22.40 -8.20
C ARG A 182 20.47 -21.02 -7.97
N ASN A 183 19.41 -20.66 -8.68
CA ASN A 183 18.73 -19.37 -8.51
C ASN A 183 18.12 -19.24 -7.11
N GLU A 184 17.43 -20.27 -6.63
CA GLU A 184 16.86 -20.32 -5.28
C GLU A 184 17.95 -20.18 -4.21
N ARG A 185 19.09 -20.85 -4.38
CA ARG A 185 20.25 -20.72 -3.49
C ARG A 185 20.80 -19.29 -3.47
N LEU A 186 20.86 -18.62 -4.62
CA LEU A 186 21.32 -17.23 -4.72
C LEU A 186 20.33 -16.26 -4.08
N GLN A 187 19.03 -16.50 -4.25
CA GLN A 187 17.97 -15.73 -3.59
C GLN A 187 18.10 -15.83 -2.07
N ARG A 188 18.16 -17.04 -1.50
CA ARG A 188 18.37 -17.26 -0.06
C ARG A 188 19.65 -16.60 0.46
N LYS A 189 20.73 -16.62 -0.33
CA LYS A 189 21.99 -15.93 0.03
C LYS A 189 21.79 -14.40 0.09
N ASN A 190 21.07 -13.82 -0.87
CA ASN A 190 20.76 -12.40 -0.87
C ASN A 190 19.85 -12.01 0.30
N GLU A 191 18.80 -12.80 0.60
CA GLU A 191 17.90 -12.59 1.74
C GLU A 191 18.63 -12.67 3.08
N ARG A 192 19.51 -13.67 3.26
CA ARG A 192 20.34 -13.79 4.47
C ARG A 192 21.26 -12.57 4.65
N ASN A 193 21.87 -12.10 3.56
CA ASN A 193 22.70 -10.90 3.59
C ASN A 193 21.88 -9.64 3.88
N HIS A 194 20.65 -9.55 3.36
CA HIS A 194 19.70 -8.49 3.66
C HIS A 194 19.38 -8.45 5.16
N ARG A 195 19.07 -9.62 5.76
CA ARG A 195 18.79 -9.73 7.20
C ARG A 195 19.99 -9.31 8.05
N LYS A 196 21.21 -9.76 7.72
CA LYS A 196 22.43 -9.36 8.46
C LYS A 196 22.66 -7.84 8.41
N ASN A 197 22.52 -7.24 7.23
CA ASN A 197 22.70 -5.79 7.07
C ASN A 197 21.60 -4.98 7.78
N HIS A 198 20.42 -5.58 8.00
CA HIS A 198 19.35 -4.96 8.77
C HIS A 198 19.60 -5.00 10.28
N VAL A 199 20.10 -6.13 10.80
CA VAL A 199 20.39 -6.29 12.24
C VAL A 199 21.61 -5.46 12.67
N GLY A 200 22.64 -5.33 11.82
CA GLY A 200 23.84 -4.53 12.12
C GLY A 200 23.71 -3.03 11.91
N LYS A 201 22.50 -2.52 11.62
CA LYS A 201 22.21 -1.08 11.43
C LYS A 201 21.30 -0.49 12.51
N LYS A 202 21.05 -1.25 13.59
CA LYS A 202 20.45 -0.72 14.81
C LYS A 202 21.52 -0.09 15.69
#